data_AF-A0A1S4F9V9-F1
#
_entry.id   AF-A0A1S4F9V9-F1
#
_cell.length_a   1.000
_cell.length_b   1.000
_cell.length_c   1.000
_cell.angle_alpha   90.00
_cell.angle_beta   90.00
_cell.angle_gamma   90.00
#
_symmetry.space_group_name_H-M   'P 1'
#
loop_
_entity.id
_entity.type
_entity.pdbx_description
1 polymer ?
#
loop_
_entity_poly.entity_id
_entity_poly.type
_entity_poly.pdbx_seq_one_letter_code
_entity_poly.pdbx_strand_id
1 'polypeptide(L)'
;MDHEHFWKCIQHEFGEVHTHLQNILRIQSLCNQSLRLLTRESIVAIENDMRTMADYFINKCKNSKGSKEPSMRDIYGPRWETKPKEFTFLEGEILCLLGLAEYVQKKGIEGFLKFSKSSAVQNYISSVHKSIIPDESGTKVHVANLVQKIKSVYMALQIEEDPDFDRFVEKLDNLDVNWLAPSEKDNHLRASVQCPVCASEGHDRSITLKVDANGRWHIYSFTRHCDTYHYALPRMARQKQFIEAVEMDDAMDDSVSDPPSLGTGQIKIEEGDNGSLEYFATS
;
A
#
# COMPACT_ATOMS: atom_id res chain seq x y z
N MET A 1 -8.81 5.57 -6.84
CA MET A 1 -9.06 4.13 -7.06
C MET A 1 -10.16 4.02 -8.11
N ASP A 2 -10.01 3.14 -9.09
CA ASP A 2 -11.05 2.94 -10.13
C ASP A 2 -12.12 1.97 -9.58
N HIS A 3 -13.16 2.55 -8.97
CA HIS A 3 -14.25 1.78 -8.34
C HIS A 3 -15.06 0.97 -9.35
N GLU A 4 -15.17 1.40 -10.61
CA GLU A 4 -15.87 0.63 -11.65
C GLU A 4 -15.11 -0.65 -12.00
N HIS A 5 -13.78 -0.56 -12.08
CA HIS A 5 -12.95 -1.73 -12.31
C HIS A 5 -13.01 -2.72 -11.13
N PHE A 6 -12.95 -2.23 -9.90
CA PHE A 6 -13.06 -3.04 -8.69
C PHE A 6 -14.34 -3.88 -8.69
N TRP A 7 -15.49 -3.22 -8.92
CA TRP A 7 -16.78 -3.90 -8.94
C TRP A 7 -16.92 -4.84 -10.13
N LYS A 8 -16.38 -4.48 -11.30
CA LYS A 8 -16.39 -5.36 -12.48
C LYS A 8 -15.61 -6.66 -12.24
N CYS A 9 -14.45 -6.58 -11.60
CA CYS A 9 -13.64 -7.77 -11.24
C CYS A 9 -14.34 -8.63 -10.20
N ILE A 10 -14.92 -8.01 -9.16
CA ILE A 10 -15.70 -8.74 -8.15
C ILE A 10 -16.92 -9.41 -8.77
N GLN A 11 -17.68 -8.71 -9.59
CA GLN A 11 -18.90 -9.26 -10.20
C GLN A 11 -18.60 -10.42 -11.15
N HIS A 12 -17.45 -10.40 -11.82
CA HIS A 12 -17.00 -11.50 -12.67
C HIS A 12 -16.70 -12.77 -11.88
N GLU A 13 -16.11 -12.66 -10.68
CA GLU A 13 -15.65 -13.84 -9.93
C GLU A 13 -16.57 -14.28 -8.78
N PHE A 14 -17.26 -13.35 -8.12
CA PHE A 14 -18.15 -13.60 -6.99
C PHE A 14 -19.63 -13.67 -7.40
N GLY A 15 -19.99 -12.97 -8.47
CA GLY A 15 -21.37 -12.87 -8.98
C GLY A 15 -21.98 -11.48 -8.81
N GLU A 16 -23.25 -11.34 -9.19
CA GLU A 16 -23.92 -10.04 -9.22
C GLU A 16 -24.14 -9.48 -7.81
N VAL A 17 -23.53 -8.33 -7.53
CA VAL A 17 -23.75 -7.54 -6.30
C VAL A 17 -24.70 -6.40 -6.61
N HIS A 18 -25.76 -6.24 -5.81
CA HIS A 18 -26.73 -5.15 -5.99
C HIS A 18 -26.07 -3.76 -5.89
N THR A 19 -26.46 -2.86 -6.80
CA THR A 19 -25.90 -1.50 -6.92
C THR A 19 -25.96 -0.71 -5.62
N HIS A 20 -27.02 -0.85 -4.82
CA HIS A 20 -27.14 -0.14 -3.56
C HIS A 20 -26.09 -0.57 -2.53
N LEU A 21 -25.77 -1.87 -2.45
CA LEU A 21 -24.69 -2.36 -1.59
C LEU A 21 -23.33 -1.82 -2.04
N GLN A 22 -23.09 -1.76 -3.35
CA GLN A 22 -21.86 -1.16 -3.90
C GLN A 22 -21.74 0.32 -3.51
N ASN A 23 -22.85 1.06 -3.58
CA ASN A 23 -22.89 2.47 -3.23
C ASN A 23 -22.69 2.70 -1.73
N ILE A 24 -23.30 1.89 -0.87
CA ILE A 24 -23.11 1.97 0.59
C ILE A 24 -21.65 1.68 0.95
N LEU A 25 -21.07 0.60 0.42
CA LEU A 25 -19.66 0.26 0.65
C LEU A 25 -18.73 1.35 0.12
N ARG A 26 -19.07 2.01 -0.99
CA ARG A 26 -18.32 3.16 -1.51
C ARG A 26 -18.41 4.37 -0.57
N ILE A 27 -19.61 4.70 -0.08
CA ILE A 27 -19.84 5.82 0.85
C ILE A 27 -19.06 5.61 2.14
N GLN A 28 -19.07 4.40 2.68
CA GLN A 28 -18.35 4.01 3.89
C GLN A 28 -16.84 3.83 3.66
N SER A 29 -16.35 4.09 2.44
CA SER A 29 -14.94 3.91 2.07
C SER A 29 -14.42 2.48 2.33
N LEU A 30 -15.30 1.48 2.24
CA LEU A 30 -14.99 0.07 2.49
C LEU A 30 -14.54 -0.68 1.24
N CYS A 31 -14.48 -0.05 0.06
CA CYS A 31 -13.89 -0.63 -1.15
C CYS A 31 -12.33 -0.69 -1.08
N ASN A 32 -11.77 -1.13 0.04
CA ASN A 32 -10.33 -1.24 0.26
C ASN A 32 -10.01 -2.50 1.08
N GLN A 33 -8.80 -2.60 1.64
CA GLN A 33 -8.35 -3.71 2.47
C GLN A 33 -9.28 -3.99 3.67
N SER A 34 -10.09 -3.03 4.10
CA SER A 34 -11.05 -3.17 5.20
C SER A 34 -12.24 -4.04 4.84
N LEU A 35 -12.53 -4.25 3.55
CA LEU A 35 -13.63 -5.15 3.12
C LEU A 35 -13.44 -6.58 3.63
N ARG A 36 -12.19 -7.03 3.78
CA ARG A 36 -11.88 -8.38 4.30
C ARG A 36 -12.18 -8.55 5.80
N LEU A 37 -12.36 -7.44 6.52
CA LEU A 37 -12.59 -7.41 7.96
C LEU A 37 -14.06 -7.19 8.30
N LEU A 38 -14.94 -7.27 7.31
CA LEU A 38 -16.37 -7.04 7.51
C LEU A 38 -16.94 -8.16 8.39
N THR A 39 -17.44 -7.79 9.57
CA THR A 39 -18.17 -8.67 10.48
C THR A 39 -19.63 -8.25 10.57
N ARG A 40 -20.47 -9.08 11.20
CA ARG A 40 -21.89 -8.76 11.39
C ARG A 40 -22.08 -7.50 12.23
N GLU A 41 -21.23 -7.30 13.23
CA GLU A 41 -21.21 -6.12 14.09
C GLU A 41 -20.85 -4.88 13.28
N SER A 42 -19.87 -4.96 12.38
CA SER A 42 -19.53 -3.85 11.48
C SER A 42 -20.67 -3.51 10.51
N ILE A 43 -21.45 -4.49 10.05
CA ILE A 43 -22.62 -4.26 9.20
C ILE A 43 -23.69 -3.47 9.98
N VAL A 44 -23.93 -3.82 11.24
CA VAL A 44 -24.86 -3.06 12.11
C VAL A 44 -24.36 -1.62 12.34
N ALA A 45 -23.04 -1.44 12.51
CA ALA A 45 -22.46 -0.11 12.61
C ALA A 45 -22.68 0.70 11.31
N ILE A 46 -22.47 0.09 10.14
CA ILE A 46 -22.73 0.70 8.84
C ILE A 46 -24.21 1.11 8.71
N GLU A 47 -25.16 0.27 9.14
CA GLU A 47 -26.58 0.65 9.13
C GLU A 47 -26.82 1.92 9.94
N ASN A 48 -26.25 1.99 11.15
CA ASN A 48 -26.43 3.14 12.03
C ASN A 48 -25.80 4.40 11.45
N ASP A 49 -24.63 4.29 10.83
CA ASP A 49 -23.96 5.40 10.15
C ASP A 49 -24.79 5.89 8.96
N MET A 50 -25.35 4.97 8.17
CA MET A 50 -26.25 5.32 7.07
C MET A 50 -27.51 6.01 7.57
N ARG A 51 -28.15 5.53 8.64
CA ARG A 51 -29.32 6.21 9.25
C ARG A 51 -28.97 7.62 9.73
N THR A 52 -27.78 7.80 10.28
CA THR A 52 -27.30 9.10 10.78
C THR A 52 -27.03 10.08 9.64
N MET A 53 -26.46 9.59 8.53
CA MET A 53 -26.19 10.38 7.33
C MET A 53 -27.43 10.59 6.43
N ALA A 54 -28.59 10.03 6.78
CA ALA A 54 -29.82 10.12 6.00
C ALA A 54 -30.19 11.56 5.64
N ASP A 55 -30.15 12.48 6.61
CA ASP A 55 -30.51 13.89 6.40
C ASP A 55 -29.52 14.60 5.46
N TYR A 56 -28.24 14.25 5.54
CA TYR A 56 -27.21 14.75 4.62
C TYR A 56 -27.50 14.34 3.19
N PHE A 57 -27.81 13.05 2.95
CA PHE A 57 -28.11 12.55 1.61
C PHE A 57 -29.42 13.10 1.05
N ILE A 58 -30.47 13.23 1.88
CA ILE A 58 -31.73 13.87 1.47
C ILE A 58 -31.47 15.29 0.96
N ASN A 59 -30.69 16.08 1.69
CA ASN A 59 -30.38 17.46 1.31
C ASN A 59 -29.49 17.52 0.07
N LYS A 60 -28.50 16.62 -0.03
CA LYS A 60 -27.60 16.53 -1.17
C LYS A 60 -28.35 16.17 -2.46
N CYS A 61 -29.19 15.13 -2.43
CA CYS A 61 -30.00 14.70 -3.58
C CYS A 61 -31.06 15.74 -4.00
N LYS A 62 -31.56 16.57 -3.08
CA LYS A 62 -32.49 17.68 -3.40
C LYS A 62 -31.78 18.86 -4.08
N ASN A 63 -30.51 19.10 -3.76
CA ASN A 63 -29.74 20.23 -4.26
C ASN A 63 -28.96 19.92 -5.54
N SER A 64 -28.74 18.64 -5.86
CA SER A 64 -28.07 18.17 -7.06
C SER A 64 -28.99 18.25 -8.29
N LYS A 65 -28.88 19.34 -9.07
CA LYS A 65 -29.57 19.52 -10.37
C LYS A 65 -28.85 18.87 -11.57
N GLY A 66 -27.87 17.99 -11.34
CA GLY A 66 -26.99 17.44 -12.40
C GLY A 66 -26.76 15.93 -12.29
N SER A 67 -26.75 15.25 -13.44
CA SER A 67 -26.95 13.79 -13.63
C SER A 67 -25.83 12.85 -13.15
N LYS A 68 -24.94 13.26 -12.24
CA LYS A 68 -23.81 12.43 -11.80
C LYS A 68 -23.86 11.98 -10.35
N GLU A 69 -24.77 12.49 -9.53
CA GLU A 69 -24.89 12.05 -8.14
C GLU A 69 -25.87 10.88 -8.00
N PRO A 70 -25.54 9.86 -7.17
CA PRO A 70 -26.41 8.71 -6.96
C PRO A 70 -27.73 9.16 -6.30
N SER A 71 -28.84 8.65 -6.81
CA SER A 71 -30.17 8.95 -6.24
C SER A 71 -30.36 8.27 -4.88
N MET A 72 -31.36 8.71 -4.10
CA MET A 72 -31.72 8.04 -2.84
C MET A 72 -32.03 6.55 -3.05
N ARG A 73 -32.63 6.21 -4.19
CA ARG A 73 -32.91 4.83 -4.59
C ARG A 73 -31.63 4.04 -4.87
N ASP A 74 -30.62 4.69 -5.45
CA ASP A 74 -29.33 4.05 -5.72
C ASP A 74 -28.52 3.82 -4.44
N ILE A 75 -28.72 4.64 -3.40
CA ILE A 75 -27.99 4.51 -2.13
C ILE A 75 -28.69 3.51 -1.20
N TYR A 76 -29.99 3.69 -0.95
CA TYR A 76 -30.75 2.94 0.06
C TYR A 76 -31.59 1.79 -0.52
N GLY A 77 -31.66 1.68 -1.84
CA GLY A 77 -32.55 0.75 -2.52
C GLY A 77 -34.00 1.23 -2.58
N PRO A 78 -34.86 0.54 -3.34
CA PRO A 78 -36.26 0.92 -3.54
C PRO A 78 -37.10 0.85 -2.27
N ARG A 79 -36.68 0.06 -1.27
CA ARG A 79 -37.44 -0.14 -0.02
C ARG A 79 -37.33 1.03 0.95
N TRP A 80 -36.17 1.67 0.96
CA TRP A 80 -35.80 2.67 1.97
C TRP A 80 -35.61 4.07 1.39
N GLU A 81 -35.88 4.28 0.11
CA GLU A 81 -35.72 5.57 -0.57
C GLU A 81 -36.53 6.71 0.08
N THR A 82 -37.73 6.39 0.59
CA THR A 82 -38.63 7.35 1.24
C THR A 82 -38.40 7.50 2.74
N LYS A 83 -37.74 6.50 3.36
CA LYS A 83 -37.51 6.42 4.81
C LYS A 83 -36.08 5.94 5.14
N PRO A 84 -35.04 6.70 4.77
CA PRO A 84 -33.65 6.31 5.00
C PRO A 84 -33.28 6.21 6.49
N LYS A 85 -34.04 6.87 7.39
CA LYS A 85 -33.83 6.78 8.85
C LYS A 85 -34.19 5.41 9.44
N GLU A 86 -35.03 4.65 8.75
CA GLU A 86 -35.43 3.30 9.15
C GLU A 86 -34.57 2.23 8.43
N PHE A 87 -33.52 2.63 7.71
CA PHE A 87 -32.73 1.72 6.88
C PHE A 87 -32.19 0.51 7.66
N THR A 88 -32.44 -0.69 7.16
CA THR A 88 -31.89 -1.95 7.67
C THR A 88 -31.49 -2.83 6.49
N PHE A 89 -30.35 -3.51 6.57
CA PHE A 89 -30.01 -4.55 5.62
C PHE A 89 -30.95 -5.75 5.79
N LEU A 90 -31.28 -6.37 4.68
CA LEU A 90 -31.97 -7.65 4.68
C LEU A 90 -30.98 -8.78 4.99
N GLU A 91 -31.47 -9.87 5.56
CA GLU A 91 -30.62 -11.02 5.89
C GLU A 91 -29.83 -11.53 4.67
N GLY A 92 -30.45 -11.55 3.48
CA GLY A 92 -29.75 -11.91 2.24
C GLY A 92 -28.66 -10.93 1.82
N GLU A 93 -28.82 -9.64 2.14
CA GLU A 93 -27.81 -8.61 1.88
C GLU A 93 -26.64 -8.74 2.86
N ILE A 94 -26.94 -9.02 4.14
CA ILE A 94 -25.94 -9.30 5.18
C ILE A 94 -25.09 -10.51 4.77
N LEU A 95 -25.72 -11.61 4.36
CA LEU A 95 -25.01 -12.81 3.90
C LEU A 95 -24.18 -12.54 2.65
N CYS A 96 -24.67 -11.73 1.72
CA CYS A 96 -23.91 -11.31 0.54
C CYS A 96 -22.66 -10.52 0.92
N LEU A 97 -22.78 -9.55 1.84
CA LEU A 97 -21.65 -8.74 2.32
C LEU A 97 -20.60 -9.58 3.07
N LEU A 98 -21.03 -10.52 3.92
CA LEU A 98 -20.13 -11.43 4.62
C LEU A 98 -19.44 -12.39 3.65
N GLY A 99 -20.18 -12.94 2.68
CA GLY A 99 -19.62 -13.79 1.63
C GLY A 99 -18.59 -13.04 0.78
N LEU A 100 -18.85 -11.76 0.48
CA LEU A 100 -17.91 -10.90 -0.23
C LEU A 100 -16.62 -10.68 0.57
N ALA A 101 -16.73 -10.43 1.87
CA ALA A 101 -15.60 -10.26 2.77
C ALA A 101 -14.73 -11.53 2.84
N GLU A 102 -15.35 -12.70 3.00
CA GLU A 102 -14.66 -13.99 3.01
C GLU A 102 -13.97 -14.28 1.66
N TYR A 103 -14.65 -13.94 0.55
CA TYR A 103 -14.11 -14.13 -0.79
C TYR A 103 -12.83 -13.30 -1.00
N VAL A 104 -12.90 -12.02 -0.65
CA VAL A 104 -11.76 -11.09 -0.71
C VAL A 104 -10.64 -11.54 0.24
N GLN A 105 -10.97 -12.08 1.41
CA GLN A 105 -9.99 -12.62 2.34
C GLN A 105 -9.22 -13.83 1.77
N LYS A 106 -9.92 -14.74 1.07
CA LYS A 106 -9.30 -15.93 0.46
C LYS A 106 -8.44 -15.61 -0.76
N LYS A 107 -8.87 -14.68 -1.60
CA LYS A 107 -8.19 -14.31 -2.86
C LYS A 107 -7.13 -13.21 -2.70
N GLY A 108 -7.24 -12.42 -1.63
CA GLY A 108 -6.45 -11.19 -1.45
C GLY A 108 -7.07 -10.00 -2.21
N ILE A 109 -7.08 -8.82 -1.59
CA ILE A 109 -7.66 -7.60 -2.17
C ILE A 109 -6.88 -7.11 -3.42
N GLU A 110 -5.61 -7.50 -3.54
CA GLU A 110 -4.67 -7.01 -4.55
C GLU A 110 -5.09 -7.37 -5.97
N GLY A 111 -5.81 -8.49 -6.16
CA GLY A 111 -6.36 -8.90 -7.46
C GLY A 111 -7.55 -8.05 -7.92
N PHE A 112 -8.22 -7.37 -7.00
CA PHE A 112 -9.42 -6.56 -7.29
C PHE A 112 -9.13 -5.07 -7.34
N LEU A 113 -8.05 -4.63 -6.68
CA LEU A 113 -7.61 -3.25 -6.73
C LEU A 113 -6.72 -3.03 -7.94
N LYS A 114 -7.27 -2.38 -8.97
CA LYS A 114 -6.41 -1.60 -9.86
C LYS A 114 -5.83 -0.47 -9.02
N PHE A 115 -4.59 -0.62 -8.59
CA PHE A 115 -3.77 0.55 -8.32
C PHE A 115 -3.81 1.35 -9.62
N SER A 116 -4.63 2.38 -9.65
CA SER A 116 -4.58 3.37 -10.71
C SER A 116 -3.14 3.87 -10.65
N LYS A 117 -2.33 3.41 -11.60
CA LYS A 117 -1.08 4.04 -11.97
C LYS A 117 -1.48 5.44 -12.42
N SER A 118 -1.72 6.32 -11.44
CA SER A 118 -1.98 7.72 -11.66
C SER A 118 -0.85 8.19 -12.53
N SER A 119 -1.15 8.70 -13.73
CA SER A 119 -0.11 9.19 -14.64
C SER A 119 0.74 10.28 -13.98
N ALA A 120 0.25 10.94 -12.93
CA ALA A 120 1.04 11.87 -12.12
C ALA A 120 2.10 11.15 -11.26
N VAL A 121 1.78 10.00 -10.68
CA VAL A 121 2.75 9.16 -9.97
C VAL A 121 3.64 8.41 -10.97
N GLN A 122 3.14 7.98 -12.13
CA GLN A 122 3.97 7.39 -13.19
C GLN A 122 4.93 8.42 -13.81
N ASN A 123 4.56 9.70 -13.90
CA ASN A 123 5.44 10.77 -14.37
C ASN A 123 6.42 11.23 -13.29
N TYR A 124 6.02 11.22 -12.01
CA TYR A 124 6.95 11.42 -10.89
C TYR A 124 7.93 10.25 -10.77
N ILE A 125 7.45 9.00 -10.84
CA ILE A 125 8.24 7.78 -10.90
C ILE A 125 9.10 7.77 -12.17
N SER A 126 8.65 8.27 -13.33
CA SER A 126 9.51 8.38 -14.53
C SER A 126 10.55 9.50 -14.41
N SER A 127 10.27 10.59 -13.67
CA SER A 127 11.27 11.62 -13.35
C SER A 127 12.26 11.16 -12.28
N VAL A 128 11.83 10.34 -11.32
CA VAL A 128 12.69 9.73 -10.29
C VAL A 128 13.47 8.55 -10.86
N HIS A 129 12.90 7.74 -11.76
CA HIS A 129 13.61 6.66 -12.46
C HIS A 129 14.62 7.17 -13.49
N LYS A 130 14.48 8.41 -14.01
CA LYS A 130 15.59 9.08 -14.70
C LYS A 130 16.78 9.39 -13.78
N SER A 131 16.57 9.34 -12.46
CA SER A 131 17.60 9.46 -11.42
C SER A 131 18.04 8.12 -10.82
N ILE A 132 17.47 6.98 -11.27
CA ILE A 132 17.94 5.60 -10.95
C ILE A 132 18.68 5.03 -12.17
N ILE A 133 19.38 5.89 -12.92
CA ILE A 133 20.59 5.45 -13.59
C ILE A 133 21.67 5.88 -12.62
N PRO A 134 22.14 4.96 -11.75
CA PRO A 134 23.18 5.33 -10.82
C PRO A 134 24.38 5.77 -11.64
N ASP A 135 24.93 6.92 -11.30
CA ASP A 135 26.33 7.19 -11.58
C ASP A 135 27.19 6.06 -10.97
N GLU A 136 28.48 5.99 -11.33
CA GLU A 136 29.37 4.95 -10.78
C GLU A 136 29.38 4.92 -9.24
N SER A 137 29.01 6.04 -8.58
CA SER A 137 28.89 6.16 -7.14
C SER A 137 27.60 5.54 -6.58
N GLY A 138 26.43 5.78 -7.19
CA GLY A 138 25.14 5.21 -6.78
C GLY A 138 25.04 3.70 -6.97
N THR A 139 25.78 3.15 -7.96
CA THR A 139 25.81 1.70 -8.23
C THR A 139 26.38 0.94 -7.03
N LYS A 140 27.44 1.47 -6.42
CA LYS A 140 28.09 0.86 -5.25
C LYS A 140 27.18 0.85 -4.04
N VAL A 141 26.39 1.91 -3.83
CA VAL A 141 25.42 1.99 -2.73
C VAL A 141 24.32 0.95 -2.89
N HIS A 142 23.77 0.79 -4.09
CA HIS A 142 22.73 -0.22 -4.33
C HIS A 142 23.24 -1.66 -4.17
N VAL A 143 24.47 -1.94 -4.61
CA VAL A 143 25.14 -3.24 -4.40
C VAL A 143 25.36 -3.50 -2.91
N ALA A 144 25.89 -2.53 -2.17
CA ALA A 144 26.11 -2.66 -0.73
C ALA A 144 24.80 -2.92 0.03
N ASN A 145 23.75 -2.16 -0.28
CA ASN A 145 22.43 -2.35 0.33
C ASN A 145 21.81 -3.72 0.01
N LEU A 146 22.00 -4.22 -1.21
CA LEU A 146 21.52 -5.56 -1.60
C LEU A 146 22.25 -6.66 -0.82
N VAL A 147 23.58 -6.60 -0.78
CA VAL A 147 24.41 -7.56 -0.04
C VAL A 147 24.04 -7.55 1.44
N GLN A 148 23.93 -6.35 2.03
CA GLN A 148 23.55 -6.19 3.43
C GLN A 148 22.16 -6.77 3.72
N LYS A 149 21.19 -6.54 2.83
CA LYS A 149 19.83 -7.10 2.99
C LYS A 149 19.81 -8.62 2.91
N ILE A 150 20.63 -9.22 2.04
CA ILE A 150 20.73 -10.68 1.96
C ILE A 150 21.35 -11.22 3.26
N LYS A 151 22.45 -10.62 3.74
CA LYS A 151 23.12 -11.05 4.99
C LYS A 151 22.23 -10.91 6.22
N SER A 152 21.52 -9.78 6.35
CA SER A 152 20.68 -9.51 7.51
C SER A 152 19.57 -10.55 7.69
N VAL A 153 18.99 -11.04 6.59
CA VAL A 153 17.97 -12.10 6.65
C VAL A 153 18.49 -13.37 7.30
N TYR A 154 19.74 -13.78 7.03
CA TYR A 154 20.29 -15.00 7.62
C TYR A 154 20.86 -14.75 9.02
N MET A 155 21.48 -13.59 9.26
CA MET A 155 21.97 -13.23 10.60
C MET A 155 20.84 -13.11 11.64
N ALA A 156 19.64 -12.65 11.24
CA ALA A 156 18.49 -12.53 12.12
C ALA A 156 17.90 -13.88 12.59
N LEU A 157 18.22 -14.97 11.90
CA LEU A 157 17.65 -16.29 12.19
C LEU A 157 18.16 -16.91 13.49
N GLN A 158 19.27 -16.39 14.05
CA GLN A 158 19.85 -16.80 15.35
C GLN A 158 19.75 -18.32 15.57
N ILE A 159 20.19 -19.10 14.56
CA ILE A 159 20.22 -20.56 14.66
C ILE A 159 21.43 -20.91 15.52
N GLU A 160 21.20 -21.01 16.84
CA GLU A 160 22.23 -21.39 17.80
C GLU A 160 22.66 -22.85 17.57
N GLU A 161 23.97 -23.09 17.68
CA GLU A 161 24.58 -24.43 17.70
C GLU A 161 24.45 -25.26 16.40
N ASP A 162 24.41 -24.63 15.22
CA ASP A 162 24.49 -25.33 13.92
C ASP A 162 25.77 -24.96 13.13
N PRO A 163 26.82 -25.81 13.18
CA PRO A 163 28.07 -25.60 12.44
C PRO A 163 27.93 -25.60 10.91
N ASP A 164 26.87 -26.21 10.36
CA ASP A 164 26.60 -26.18 8.92
C ASP A 164 25.96 -24.84 8.52
N PHE A 165 25.13 -24.28 9.39
CA PHE A 165 24.59 -22.93 9.22
C PHE A 165 25.70 -21.86 9.31
N ASP A 166 26.60 -21.96 10.29
CA ASP A 166 27.72 -21.02 10.42
C ASP A 166 28.61 -21.03 9.16
N ARG A 167 28.94 -22.22 8.66
CA ARG A 167 29.69 -22.39 7.40
C ARG A 167 28.93 -21.85 6.19
N PHE A 168 27.61 -21.97 6.17
CA PHE A 168 26.78 -21.39 5.12
C PHE A 168 26.81 -19.86 5.17
N VAL A 169 26.65 -19.26 6.35
CA VAL A 169 26.65 -17.80 6.53
C VAL A 169 28.02 -17.21 6.19
N GLU A 170 29.11 -17.86 6.57
CA GLU A 170 30.47 -17.43 6.22
C GLU A 170 30.67 -17.37 4.69
N LYS A 171 30.12 -18.34 3.95
CA LYS A 171 30.18 -18.32 2.48
C LYS A 171 29.46 -17.12 1.87
N LEU A 172 28.44 -16.57 2.53
CA LEU A 172 27.73 -15.36 2.06
C LEU A 172 28.59 -14.10 2.13
N ASP A 173 29.78 -14.12 2.74
CA ASP A 173 30.71 -13.00 2.68
C ASP A 173 31.29 -12.78 1.28
N ASN A 174 31.32 -13.82 0.44
CA ASN A 174 31.84 -13.77 -0.92
C ASN A 174 30.75 -13.50 -1.97
N LEU A 175 29.66 -12.83 -1.58
CA LEU A 175 28.52 -12.58 -2.45
C LEU A 175 28.86 -11.49 -3.48
N ASP A 176 28.84 -11.86 -4.77
CA ASP A 176 29.17 -10.95 -5.87
C ASP A 176 27.92 -10.57 -6.70
N VAL A 177 27.89 -9.32 -7.15
CA VAL A 177 26.79 -8.74 -7.93
C VAL A 177 27.29 -8.38 -9.31
N ASN A 178 27.09 -9.29 -10.25
CA ASN A 178 27.73 -9.30 -11.57
C ASN A 178 27.10 -8.32 -12.58
N TRP A 179 25.85 -7.91 -12.37
CA TRP A 179 25.16 -7.06 -13.34
C TRP A 179 24.08 -6.23 -12.66
N LEU A 180 24.15 -4.91 -12.82
CA LEU A 180 23.13 -3.97 -12.34
C LEU A 180 22.71 -3.09 -13.51
N ALA A 181 21.53 -3.34 -14.09
CA ALA A 181 21.03 -2.51 -15.17
C ALA A 181 19.50 -2.35 -15.14
N PRO A 182 18.99 -1.21 -15.63
CA PRO A 182 17.57 -1.04 -15.85
C PRO A 182 17.10 -2.01 -16.93
N SER A 183 16.02 -2.73 -16.65
CA SER A 183 15.40 -3.60 -17.64
C SER A 183 14.74 -2.76 -18.73
N GLU A 184 15.13 -2.95 -19.99
CA GLU A 184 14.56 -2.26 -21.15
C GLU A 184 13.04 -2.44 -21.29
N LYS A 185 12.47 -3.51 -20.71
CA LYS A 185 11.04 -3.85 -20.82
C LYS A 185 10.18 -3.23 -19.73
N ASP A 186 10.70 -3.15 -18.51
CA ASP A 186 9.89 -2.83 -17.33
C ASP A 186 10.40 -1.61 -16.54
N ASN A 187 11.50 -0.98 -16.97
CA ASN A 187 12.16 0.15 -16.31
C ASN A 187 12.54 -0.09 -14.83
N HIS A 188 12.58 -1.36 -14.40
CA HIS A 188 13.01 -1.77 -13.07
C HIS A 188 14.52 -2.08 -13.07
N LEU A 189 15.21 -1.66 -12.01
CA LEU A 189 16.60 -2.04 -11.79
C LEU A 189 16.67 -3.54 -11.46
N ARG A 190 17.51 -4.26 -12.20
CA ARG A 190 17.74 -5.69 -11.99
C ARG A 190 19.20 -5.91 -11.59
N ALA A 191 19.40 -6.74 -10.58
CA ALA A 191 20.71 -7.25 -10.19
C ALA A 191 20.84 -8.72 -10.57
N SER A 192 21.99 -9.13 -11.10
CA SER A 192 22.36 -10.55 -11.18
C SER A 192 23.36 -10.84 -10.07
N VAL A 193 22.96 -11.69 -9.11
CA VAL A 193 23.78 -12.07 -7.97
C VAL A 193 24.28 -13.49 -8.17
N GLN A 194 25.58 -13.71 -8.03
CA GLN A 194 26.13 -15.06 -8.06
C GLN A 194 26.03 -15.69 -6.68
N CYS A 195 25.48 -16.91 -6.59
CA CYS A 195 25.43 -17.61 -5.32
C CYS A 195 26.83 -18.10 -4.93
N PRO A 196 27.41 -17.64 -3.80
CA PRO A 196 28.78 -18.01 -3.44
C PRO A 196 28.91 -19.48 -3.03
N VAL A 197 27.84 -20.10 -2.53
CA VAL A 197 27.83 -21.53 -2.20
C VAL A 197 27.93 -22.38 -3.47
N CYS A 198 27.10 -22.08 -4.49
CA CYS A 198 27.23 -22.70 -5.79
C CYS A 198 28.60 -22.45 -6.42
N ALA A 199 29.12 -21.22 -6.34
CA ALA A 199 30.43 -20.90 -6.88
C ALA A 199 31.55 -21.72 -6.20
N SER A 200 31.47 -21.92 -4.88
CA SER A 200 32.41 -22.77 -4.13
C SER A 200 32.37 -24.24 -4.56
N GLU A 201 31.26 -24.68 -5.14
CA GLU A 201 31.04 -26.03 -5.67
C GLU A 201 31.36 -26.14 -7.18
N GLY A 202 31.83 -25.05 -7.80
CA GLY A 202 32.14 -25.00 -9.24
C GLY A 202 30.91 -24.80 -10.13
N HIS A 203 29.78 -24.38 -9.56
CA HIS A 203 28.55 -24.08 -10.29
C HIS A 203 28.37 -22.56 -10.50
N ASP A 204 28.27 -22.14 -11.76
CA ASP A 204 27.94 -20.76 -12.11
C ASP A 204 26.42 -20.54 -12.10
N ARG A 205 25.87 -20.42 -10.89
CA ARG A 205 24.44 -20.13 -10.67
C ARG A 205 24.27 -18.65 -10.33
N SER A 206 23.79 -17.89 -11.32
CA SER A 206 23.38 -16.51 -11.14
C SER A 206 21.87 -16.40 -10.92
N ILE A 207 21.48 -15.49 -10.01
CA ILE A 207 20.09 -15.27 -9.57
C ILE A 207 19.73 -13.82 -9.84
N THR A 208 18.70 -13.62 -10.64
CA THR A 208 18.22 -12.27 -10.96
C THR A 208 17.27 -11.77 -9.88
N LEU A 209 17.59 -10.60 -9.33
CA LEU A 209 16.83 -9.87 -8.33
C LEU A 209 16.32 -8.56 -8.93
N LYS A 210 15.20 -8.07 -8.39
CA LYS A 210 14.54 -6.85 -8.89
C LYS A 210 14.32 -5.86 -7.75
N VAL A 211 14.45 -4.58 -8.07
CA VAL A 211 14.03 -3.48 -7.19
C VAL A 211 12.58 -3.12 -7.48
N ASP A 212 11.80 -2.90 -6.43
CA ASP A 212 10.44 -2.38 -6.55
C ASP A 212 10.40 -0.86 -6.83
N ALA A 213 9.20 -0.30 -6.90
CA ALA A 213 9.01 1.14 -7.10
C ALA A 213 9.45 1.99 -5.89
N ASN A 214 9.62 1.37 -4.72
CA ASN A 214 10.00 2.02 -3.46
C ASN A 214 11.51 1.92 -3.21
N GLY A 215 12.30 1.39 -4.16
CA GLY A 215 13.74 1.20 -3.98
C GLY A 215 14.12 -0.04 -3.17
N ARG A 216 13.17 -0.93 -2.83
CA ARG A 216 13.42 -2.14 -2.05
C ARG A 216 13.76 -3.32 -2.95
N TRP A 217 14.82 -4.05 -2.58
CA TRP A 217 15.21 -5.28 -3.27
C TRP A 217 14.32 -6.46 -2.90
N HIS A 218 13.81 -7.17 -3.91
CA HIS A 218 13.13 -8.45 -3.75
C HIS A 218 14.14 -9.59 -3.78
N ILE A 219 14.52 -10.09 -2.61
CA ILE A 219 15.52 -11.16 -2.45
C ILE A 219 14.93 -12.57 -2.36
N TYR A 220 13.61 -12.72 -2.51
CA TYR A 220 12.91 -14.01 -2.36
C TYR A 220 13.45 -15.11 -3.29
N SER A 221 13.84 -14.75 -4.52
CA SER A 221 14.44 -15.72 -5.45
C SER A 221 15.78 -16.27 -4.94
N PHE A 222 16.57 -15.42 -4.26
CA PHE A 222 17.84 -15.81 -3.66
C PHE A 222 17.61 -16.68 -2.43
N THR A 223 16.73 -16.26 -1.53
CA THR A 223 16.43 -17.03 -0.31
C THR A 223 15.86 -18.41 -0.64
N ARG A 224 14.89 -18.48 -1.56
CA ARG A 224 14.35 -19.76 -2.05
C ARG A 224 15.43 -20.65 -2.64
N HIS A 225 16.39 -20.09 -3.36
CA HIS A 225 17.49 -20.88 -3.92
C HIS A 225 18.35 -21.48 -2.80
N CYS A 226 18.79 -20.68 -1.84
CA CYS A 226 19.57 -21.17 -0.69
C CYS A 226 18.80 -22.23 0.11
N ASP A 227 17.52 -22.00 0.38
CA ASP A 227 16.65 -22.95 1.08
C ASP A 227 16.50 -24.29 0.36
N THR A 228 16.54 -24.28 -0.97
CA THR A 228 16.32 -25.49 -1.79
C THR A 228 17.61 -26.29 -1.99
N TYR A 229 18.74 -25.61 -2.14
CA TYR A 229 19.97 -26.24 -2.64
C TYR A 229 21.11 -26.27 -1.63
N HIS A 230 21.12 -25.38 -0.63
CA HIS A 230 22.29 -25.18 0.23
C HIS A 230 22.01 -25.47 1.69
N TYR A 231 20.99 -24.85 2.26
CA TYR A 231 20.64 -25.02 3.66
C TYR A 231 19.14 -24.83 3.85
N ALA A 232 18.43 -25.93 4.14
CA ALA A 232 16.99 -25.90 4.32
C ALA A 232 16.63 -25.31 5.69
N LEU A 233 16.19 -24.04 5.72
CA LEU A 233 15.82 -23.38 6.97
C LEU A 233 14.73 -24.14 7.75
N PRO A 234 14.92 -24.35 9.07
CA PRO A 234 13.91 -24.95 9.95
C PRO A 234 12.57 -24.22 9.85
N ARG A 235 11.45 -24.96 9.93
CA ARG A 235 10.10 -24.38 9.76
C ARG A 235 9.78 -23.24 10.73
N MET A 236 10.35 -23.28 11.94
CA MET A 236 10.18 -22.24 12.97
C MET A 236 10.89 -20.93 12.58
N ALA A 237 12.06 -21.00 11.95
CA ALA A 237 12.80 -19.84 11.45
C ALA A 237 12.06 -19.11 10.31
N ARG A 238 11.30 -19.84 9.48
CA ARG A 238 10.46 -19.25 8.42
C ARG A 238 9.32 -18.38 8.94
N GLN A 239 8.83 -18.66 10.15
CA GLN A 239 7.73 -17.90 10.76
C GLN A 239 8.25 -16.58 11.37
N LYS A 240 9.48 -16.57 11.88
CA LYS A 240 10.16 -15.35 12.38
C LYS A 240 10.55 -14.38 11.25
N GLN A 241 10.97 -14.90 10.08
CA GLN A 241 11.22 -14.11 8.86
C GLN A 241 10.03 -13.25 8.42
N PHE A 242 8.80 -13.71 8.67
CA PHE A 242 7.59 -12.98 8.30
C PHE A 242 7.26 -11.82 9.26
N ILE A 243 7.80 -11.83 10.47
CA ILE A 243 7.52 -10.84 11.53
C ILE A 243 8.61 -9.77 11.54
N GLU A 244 9.90 -10.14 11.57
CA GLU A 244 11.00 -9.16 11.63
C GLU A 244 11.21 -8.39 10.32
N ALA A 245 10.87 -8.95 9.15
CA ALA A 245 10.92 -8.22 7.88
C ALA A 245 9.88 -7.07 7.82
N VAL A 246 8.84 -7.12 8.64
CA VAL A 246 7.85 -6.05 8.78
C VAL A 246 8.36 -4.98 9.76
N GLU A 247 9.04 -5.38 10.84
CA GLU A 247 9.53 -4.46 11.88
C GLU A 247 10.82 -3.72 11.49
N MET A 248 11.74 -4.34 10.74
CA MET A 248 12.95 -3.65 10.26
C MET A 248 12.65 -2.63 9.14
N ASP A 249 11.50 -2.73 8.48
CA ASP A 249 11.06 -1.79 7.45
C ASP A 249 10.54 -0.45 8.04
N ASP A 250 10.16 -0.43 9.33
CA ASP A 250 9.69 0.78 10.04
C ASP A 250 10.81 1.52 10.80
N ALA A 251 11.92 0.84 11.13
CA ALA A 251 13.00 1.42 11.95
C ALA A 251 14.02 2.28 11.17
N MET A 252 13.96 2.31 9.84
CA MET A 252 14.92 3.03 8.98
C MET A 252 14.39 4.35 8.41
N ASP A 253 13.18 4.80 8.77
CA ASP A 253 12.55 6.02 8.23
C ASP A 253 12.61 7.23 9.19
N ASP A 254 13.27 7.11 10.36
CA ASP A 254 13.27 8.15 11.40
C ASP A 254 14.50 9.10 11.37
N SER A 255 15.10 9.29 10.20
CA SER A 255 16.13 10.32 9.99
C SER A 255 15.71 11.30 8.89
N VAL A 256 14.60 12.01 9.12
CA VAL A 256 14.29 13.24 8.39
C VAL A 256 14.92 14.40 9.15
N SER A 257 16.04 14.88 8.62
CA SER A 257 16.68 16.13 9.00
C SER A 257 15.68 17.29 8.93
N ASP A 258 15.71 18.15 9.95
CA ASP A 258 14.91 19.37 10.03
C ASP A 258 14.93 20.19 8.71
N PRO A 259 13.78 20.70 8.24
CA PRO A 259 13.75 21.55 7.07
C PRO A 259 14.45 22.89 7.35
N PRO A 260 15.16 23.47 6.36
CA PRO A 260 15.83 24.75 6.55
C PRO A 260 14.80 25.87 6.76
N SER A 261 14.98 26.60 7.85
CA SER A 261 14.32 27.87 8.17
C SER A 261 14.36 28.83 6.98
N LEU A 262 13.21 29.02 6.32
CA LEU A 262 13.00 30.08 5.35
C LEU A 262 12.87 31.41 6.07
N GLY A 263 13.83 32.30 5.79
CA GLY A 263 13.91 33.65 6.35
C GLY A 263 12.63 34.45 6.15
N THR A 264 12.17 35.04 7.25
CA THR A 264 11.09 36.02 7.31
C THR A 264 11.45 37.26 6.48
N GLY A 265 10.85 37.36 5.29
CA GLY A 265 10.79 38.59 4.52
C GLY A 265 9.89 39.59 5.24
N GLN A 266 10.48 40.72 5.65
CA GLN A 266 9.77 41.87 6.22
C GLN A 266 8.77 42.41 5.18
N ILE A 267 7.48 42.29 5.47
CA ILE A 267 6.45 43.12 4.83
C ILE A 267 6.20 44.30 5.77
N LYS A 268 6.72 45.46 5.36
CA LYS A 268 6.51 46.75 5.99
C LYS A 268 5.08 47.21 5.68
N ILE A 269 4.20 47.18 6.67
CA ILE A 269 2.88 47.83 6.61
C ILE A 269 3.04 49.15 7.34
N GLU A 270 2.94 50.26 6.61
CA GLU A 270 2.97 51.62 7.17
C GLU A 270 1.61 51.91 7.80
N GLU A 271 1.66 52.33 9.07
CA GLU A 271 0.51 52.70 9.90
C GLU A 271 -0.12 53.99 9.37
N GLY A 272 -1.39 53.89 8.98
CA GLY A 272 -2.27 55.03 8.74
C GLY A 272 -2.93 55.45 10.04
N ASP A 273 -2.46 56.58 10.56
CA ASP A 273 -3.00 57.36 11.67
C ASP A 273 -4.49 57.67 11.48
N ASN A 274 -5.32 57.37 12.49
CA ASN A 274 -6.66 57.92 12.63
C ASN A 274 -7.06 57.91 14.10
N GLY A 275 -6.59 58.92 14.80
CA GLY A 275 -7.12 59.34 16.08
C GLY A 275 -8.45 60.09 15.97
N SER A 276 -9.14 60.09 17.11
CA SER A 276 -10.15 61.05 17.58
C SER A 276 -11.62 60.77 17.29
N LEU A 277 -12.25 60.21 18.32
CA LEU A 277 -13.62 60.49 18.77
C LEU A 277 -13.90 62.01 18.79
N GLU A 278 -15.09 62.42 18.34
CA GLU A 278 -15.90 63.41 19.07
C GLU A 278 -17.40 63.07 18.99
N TYR A 279 -18.03 63.21 20.15
CA TYR A 279 -19.46 63.19 20.45
C TYR A 279 -20.17 64.43 19.87
N PHE A 280 -21.47 64.34 19.55
CA PHE A 280 -22.57 65.29 19.88
C PHE A 280 -23.86 64.69 19.28
N ALA A 281 -24.79 64.13 20.07
CA ALA A 281 -25.92 64.79 20.75
C ALA A 281 -26.99 65.39 19.80
N THR A 282 -28.14 64.67 19.73
CA THR A 282 -29.54 65.13 19.71
C THR A 282 -29.90 66.47 19.02
N SER A 283 -30.81 66.42 18.04
CA SER A 283 -32.28 66.57 18.20
C SER A 283 -32.99 66.38 16.87
#